data_AF-A0A060R859-F1
#
_entry.id   AF-A0A060R859-F1
#
_cell.length_a   1.000
_cell.length_b   1.000
_cell.length_c   1.000
_cell.angle_alpha   90.00
_cell.angle_beta   90.00
_cell.angle_gamma   90.00
#
_symmetry.space_group_name_H-M   'P 1'
#
loop_
_entity.id
_entity.type
_entity.pdbx_description
1 polymer ?
#
loop_
_entity_poly.entity_id
_entity_poly.type
_entity_poly.pdbx_seq_one_letter_code
_entity_poly.pdbx_strand_id
1 'polypeptide(L)' 'MSSKGYEIRARNIAQITEQYYEKGRADRCLKQVWRRHIFPKFGIGYRAYLRYVKFCDGQG' A
#
# COMPACT_ATOMS: atom_id res chain seq x y z
N MET A 1 13.54 -2.89 15.36
CA MET A 1 12.37 -2.03 15.63
C MET A 1 12.15 -1.15 14.42
N SER A 2 11.00 -1.24 13.75
CA SER A 2 10.64 -0.25 12.72
C SER A 2 10.48 1.11 13.39
N SER A 3 11.07 2.16 12.81
CA SER A 3 10.93 3.51 13.36
C SER A 3 9.49 3.99 13.25
N LYS A 4 9.04 4.83 14.19
CA LYS A 4 7.67 5.38 14.24
C LYS A 4 7.22 6.01 12.93
N GLY A 5 8.14 6.63 12.19
CA GLY A 5 7.87 7.19 10.86
C GLY A 5 7.59 6.14 9.77
N TYR A 6 8.18 4.96 9.88
CA TYR A 6 7.92 3.83 8.98
C TYR A 6 6.50 3.29 9.18
N GLU A 7 6.06 3.12 10.43
CA GLU A 7 4.72 2.62 10.76
C GLU A 7 3.62 3.58 10.31
N ILE A 8 3.80 4.89 10.50
CA ILE A 8 2.86 5.90 10.01
C ILE A 8 2.73 5.84 8.48
N ARG A 9 3.86 5.68 7.76
CA ARG A 9 3.83 5.52 6.31
C ARG A 9 3.12 4.23 5.90
N ALA A 10 3.44 3.12 6.55
CA ALA A 10 2.83 1.82 6.29
C ALA A 10 1.29 1.88 6.42
N ARG A 11 0.81 2.46 7.53
CA ARG A 11 -0.62 2.62 7.79
C ARG A 11 -1.32 3.48 6.74
N ASN A 12 -0.72 4.62 6.37
CA ASN A 12 -1.28 5.48 5.33
C ASN A 12 -1.38 4.77 3.96
N ILE A 13 -0.34 4.01 3.59
CA ILE A 13 -0.34 3.24 2.33
C ILE A 13 -1.39 2.13 2.38
N ALA A 14 -1.54 1.44 3.51
CA ALA A 14 -2.55 0.41 3.69
C ALA A 14 -3.97 0.98 3.59
N GLN A 15 -4.27 2.08 4.29
CA GLN A 15 -5.59 2.73 4.23
C GLN A 15 -5.97 3.17 2.80
N ILE A 16 -5.03 3.78 2.06
CA ILE A 16 -5.27 4.14 0.66
C ILE A 16 -5.46 2.86 -0.17
N THR A 17 -4.69 1.82 0.11
CA THR A 17 -4.84 0.55 -0.60
C THR A 17 -6.22 -0.03 -0.40
N GLU A 18 -6.70 -0.17 0.84
CA GLU A 18 -8.03 -0.68 1.18
C GLU A 18 -9.17 0.14 0.56
N GLN A 19 -9.00 1.46 0.43
CA GLN A 19 -10.01 2.33 -0.17
C GLN A 19 -10.21 2.07 -1.68
N TYR A 20 -9.13 1.75 -2.41
CA TYR A 20 -9.17 1.63 -3.88
C TYR A 20 -9.00 0.20 -4.40
N TYR A 21 -8.50 -0.71 -3.57
CA TYR A 21 -8.32 -2.12 -3.89
C TYR A 21 -9.63 -2.88 -3.69
N GLU A 22 -10.09 -3.58 -4.72
CA GLU A 22 -11.22 -4.49 -4.64
C GLU A 22 -10.78 -5.88 -5.12
N LYS A 23 -10.83 -6.87 -4.23
CA LYS A 23 -10.50 -8.26 -4.58
C LYS A 23 -11.49 -8.77 -5.62
N GLY A 24 -10.98 -9.28 -6.74
CA GLY A 24 -11.80 -9.84 -7.82
C GLY A 24 -12.13 -8.89 -8.96
N ARG A 25 -11.69 -7.62 -8.92
CA ARG A 25 -11.78 -6.68 -10.06
C ARG A 25 -10.41 -6.41 -10.67
N ALA A 26 -10.22 -6.77 -11.94
CA ALA A 26 -8.95 -6.60 -12.65
C ALA A 26 -8.50 -5.11 -12.73
N ASP A 27 -9.45 -4.19 -12.89
CA ASP A 27 -9.21 -2.74 -12.96
C ASP A 27 -8.83 -2.11 -11.60
N ARG A 28 -9.06 -2.83 -10.49
CA ARG A 28 -8.77 -2.38 -9.11
C ARG A 28 -7.76 -3.28 -8.42
N CYS A 29 -6.78 -3.77 -9.19
CA CYS A 29 -5.65 -4.53 -8.66
C CYS A 29 -4.62 -3.64 -7.94
N LEU A 30 -3.82 -4.24 -7.06
CA LEU A 30 -2.75 -3.59 -6.30
C LEU A 30 -1.80 -2.75 -7.17
N LYS A 31 -1.52 -3.20 -8.40
CA LYS A 31 -0.66 -2.48 -9.34
C LYS A 31 -1.28 -1.18 -9.86
N GLN A 32 -2.59 -1.17 -10.14
CA GLN A 32 -3.30 0.05 -10.54
C GLN A 32 -3.39 1.03 -9.38
N VAL A 33 -3.72 0.55 -8.18
CA VAL A 33 -3.76 1.38 -6.97
C VAL A 33 -2.40 2.02 -6.69
N TRP A 34 -1.32 1.23 -6.79
CA TRP A 34 0.04 1.74 -6.66
C TRP A 34 0.33 2.85 -7.69
N ARG A 35 0.08 2.58 -8.97
CA ARG A 35 0.42 3.51 -10.05
C ARG A 35 -0.37 4.83 -9.96
N ARG A 36 -1.65 4.77 -9.59
CA ARG A 36 -2.55 5.94 -9.58
C ARG A 36 -2.52 6.73 -8.28
N HIS A 37 -2.38 6.07 -7.13
CA HIS A 37 -2.55 6.71 -5.81
C HIS A 37 -1.28 6.74 -4.97
N ILE A 38 -0.44 5.70 -5.03
CA ILE A 38 0.70 5.56 -4.12
C ILE A 38 1.98 6.18 -4.71
N PHE A 39 2.32 5.84 -5.96
CA PHE A 39 3.51 6.34 -6.63
C PHE A 39 3.58 7.88 -6.67
N PRO A 40 2.54 8.62 -7.11
CA PRO A 40 2.60 10.09 -7.13
C PRO A 40 2.67 10.73 -5.73
N LYS A 41 2.18 10.05 -4.68
CA LYS A 41 2.13 10.60 -3.32
C LYS A 41 3.37 10.30 -2.48
N PHE A 42 3.97 9.13 -2.67
CA PHE A 42 5.05 8.63 -1.82
C PHE A 42 6.38 8.38 -2.57
N GLY A 43 6.36 8.36 -3.91
CA GLY A 43 7.55 8.11 -4.72
C GLY A 43 8.16 6.71 -4.54
N ILE A 44 7.41 5.76 -3.99
CA ILE A 44 7.94 4.41 -3.69
C ILE A 44 7.75 3.45 -4.87
N GLY A 45 8.76 2.63 -5.12
CA GLY A 45 8.66 1.54 -6.10
C GLY A 45 7.65 0.46 -5.70
N TYR A 46 7.14 -0.28 -6.69
CA TYR A 46 6.10 -1.29 -6.49
C TYR A 46 6.48 -2.38 -5.46
N ARG A 47 7.75 -2.81 -5.43
CA ARG A 47 8.23 -3.79 -4.44
C ARG A 47 8.15 -3.26 -3.00
N ALA A 48 8.46 -1.98 -2.79
CA ALA A 48 8.35 -1.35 -1.47
C ALA A 48 6.89 -1.21 -1.05
N TYR A 49 6.02 -0.82 -1.98
CA TYR A 49 4.58 -0.80 -1.78
C TYR A 49 4.03 -2.15 -1.30
N LEU A 50 4.36 -3.26 -1.98
CA LEU A 50 3.91 -4.59 -1.58
C LEU A 50 4.38 -4.98 -0.17
N ARG A 51 5.59 -4.56 0.25
CA ARG A 51 6.06 -4.77 1.63
C ARG A 51 5.20 -4.04 2.65
N TYR A 52 4.80 -2.80 2.37
CA TYR A 52 3.92 -2.03 3.25
C TYR A 52 2.52 -2.65 3.36
N VAL A 53 1.94 -3.05 2.23
CA VAL A 53 0.65 -3.73 2.22
C VAL A 53 0.72 -5.04 3.01
N LYS A 54 1.75 -5.86 2.77
CA LYS A 54 1.95 -7.12 3.52
C LYS A 54 2.19 -6.91 5.01
N PHE A 55 2.91 -5.85 5.39
CA PHE A 55 3.14 -5.50 6.80
C PHE A 55 1.83 -5.21 7.54
N CYS A 56 0.84 -4.61 6.86
CA CYS A 56 -0.46 -4.33 7.44
C CYS A 56 -1.46 -5.51 7.33
N ASP A 57 -1.35 -6.34 6.29
CA ASP A 57 -2.17 -7.55 6.09
C ASP A 57 -1.81 -8.66 7.10
N GLY A 58 -0.55 -8.73 7.53
CA GLY A 58 -0.02 -9.75 8.44
C GLY A 58 -0.14 -9.47 9.94
N GLN A 59 -1.04 -8.59 10.39
CA GLN A 59 -1.46 -8.51 11.80
C GLN A 59 -2.72 -9.36 12.04
N GLY A 60 -2.65 -10.63 11.65
CA GLY A 60 -3.56 -11.70 12.02
C GLY A 60 -2.95 -12.59 13.10
#